data_AF-A0A3S4GY17-F1
#
_entry.id   AF-A0A3S4GY17-F1
#
_cell.length_a   1.000
_cell.length_b   1.000
_cell.length_c   1.000
_cell.angle_alpha   90.00
_cell.angle_beta   90.00
_cell.angle_gamma   90.00
#
_symmetry.space_group_name_H-M   'P 1'
#
loop_
_entity.id
_entity.type
_entity.pdbx_description
1 polymer ?
#
loop_
_entity_poly.entity_id
_entity_poly.type
_entity_poly.pdbx_seq_one_letter_code
_entity_poly.pdbx_strand_id
1 'polypeptide(L)'
;MNAMFFVLRTGCQWNALNATGICSLSSAHRRFQEWREAGVFERFWQKGLLACEHLDGIDWSWLSMDGCMTKSPLSGTKKQAATPRSEGHKA
;
A
#
# COMPACT_ATOMS: atom_id res chain seq x y z
N MET A 1 15.54 1.62 -3.55
CA MET A 1 14.76 2.25 -2.46
C MET A 1 13.71 3.22 -3.01
N ASN A 2 14.07 4.05 -4.00
CA ASN A 2 13.20 5.07 -4.62
C ASN A 2 11.86 4.55 -5.15
N ALA A 3 11.80 3.33 -5.69
CA ALA A 3 10.57 2.74 -6.21
C ALA A 3 9.45 2.58 -5.17
N MET A 4 9.78 2.13 -3.97
CA MET A 4 8.78 1.96 -2.90
C MET A 4 8.29 3.32 -2.40
N PHE A 5 9.19 4.30 -2.24
CA PHE A 5 8.81 5.67 -1.88
C PHE A 5 7.95 6.33 -2.95
N PHE A 6 8.21 6.10 -4.24
CA PHE A 6 7.38 6.59 -5.32
C PHE A 6 5.93 6.12 -5.18
N VAL A 7 5.73 4.81 -4.97
CA VAL A 7 4.39 4.23 -4.77
C VAL A 7 3.73 4.79 -3.51
N LEU A 8 4.44 4.85 -2.39
CA LEU A 8 3.90 5.35 -1.12
C LEU A 8 3.57 6.85 -1.17
N ARG A 9 4.33 7.65 -1.92
CA ARG A 9 4.12 9.10 -2.01
C ARG A 9 3.00 9.48 -2.97
N THR A 10 2.85 8.73 -4.06
CA THR A 10 1.86 9.00 -5.11
C THR A 10 0.53 8.27 -4.88
N GLY A 11 0.54 7.18 -4.10
CA GLY A 11 -0.62 6.30 -3.96
C GLY A 11 -0.97 5.54 -5.25
N CYS A 12 -0.09 5.54 -6.25
CA CYS A 12 -0.36 4.85 -7.51
C CYS A 12 -0.44 3.33 -7.30
N GLN A 13 -1.15 2.65 -8.20
CA GLN A 13 -1.14 1.19 -8.21
C GLN A 13 0.29 0.68 -8.41
N TRP A 14 0.64 -0.42 -7.74
CA TRP A 14 1.98 -0.97 -7.84
C TRP A 14 2.40 -1.33 -9.28
N ASN A 15 1.45 -1.73 -10.15
CA ASN A 15 1.76 -2.00 -11.55
C ASN A 15 2.19 -0.75 -12.33
N ALA A 16 1.72 0.44 -11.93
CA ALA A 16 2.15 1.70 -12.53
C ALA A 16 3.66 1.96 -12.34
N LEU A 17 4.27 1.34 -11.32
CA LEU A 17 5.72 1.41 -11.12
C LEU A 17 6.51 0.85 -12.31
N ASN A 18 5.99 -0.17 -13.00
CA ASN A 18 6.68 -0.75 -14.15
C ASN A 18 6.87 0.26 -15.29
N ALA A 19 5.96 1.23 -15.43
CA ALA A 19 6.07 2.29 -16.43
C ALA A 19 7.15 3.34 -16.10
N THR A 20 7.64 3.38 -14.86
CA THR A 20 8.64 4.37 -14.41
C THR A 20 10.08 3.98 -14.74
N GLY A 21 10.34 2.70 -15.04
CA GLY A 21 11.69 2.17 -15.26
C GLY A 21 12.58 2.12 -14.01
N ILE A 22 12.10 2.51 -12.82
CA ILE A 22 12.91 2.58 -11.59
C ILE A 22 13.28 1.18 -11.08
N CYS A 23 12.29 0.29 -10.95
CA CYS A 23 12.49 -1.14 -10.72
C CYS A 23 11.21 -1.92 -11.04
N SER A 24 11.29 -3.26 -11.03
CA SER A 24 10.09 -4.09 -11.18
C SER A 24 9.14 -3.96 -9.99
N LEU A 25 7.84 -4.05 -10.28
CA LEU A 25 6.76 -4.24 -9.31
C LEU A 25 7.10 -5.30 -8.26
N SER A 26 7.56 -6.47 -8.71
CA SER A 26 7.83 -7.63 -7.85
C SER A 26 8.91 -7.33 -6.81
N SER A 27 9.97 -6.64 -7.21
CA SER A 27 11.08 -6.30 -6.32
C SER A 27 10.66 -5.26 -5.29
N ALA A 28 9.93 -4.22 -5.71
CA ALA A 28 9.41 -3.20 -4.80
C ALA A 28 8.41 -3.78 -3.81
N HIS A 29 7.49 -4.63 -4.28
CA HIS A 29 6.47 -5.25 -3.44
C HIS A 29 7.08 -6.24 -2.44
N ARG A 30 8.04 -7.08 -2.84
CA ARG A 30 8.75 -7.97 -1.90
C ARG A 30 9.42 -7.17 -0.77
N ARG A 31 10.14 -6.11 -1.12
CA ARG A 31 10.80 -5.25 -0.10
C ARG A 31 9.78 -4.58 0.82
N PHE A 32 8.63 -4.17 0.28
CA PHE A 32 7.54 -3.62 1.09
C PHE A 32 7.04 -4.65 2.11
N GLN A 33 6.84 -5.91 1.72
CA GLN A 33 6.43 -6.95 2.65
C GLN A 33 7.50 -7.24 3.71
N GLU A 34 8.78 -7.36 3.32
CA GLU A 34 9.90 -7.51 4.26
C GLU A 34 9.90 -6.40 5.33
N TRP A 35 9.61 -5.16 4.93
CA TRP A 35 9.54 -4.03 5.86
C TRP A 35 8.30 -4.02 6.73
N ARG A 36 7.17 -4.48 6.20
CA ARG A 36 5.95 -4.67 6.98
C ARG A 36 6.15 -5.72 8.05
N GLU A 37 6.69 -6.88 7.69
CA GLU A 37 6.99 -7.97 8.62
C GLU A 37 8.01 -7.54 9.68
N ALA A 38 9.02 -6.77 9.28
CA ALA A 38 9.98 -6.21 10.22
C ALA A 38 9.44 -5.09 11.11
N GLY A 39 8.22 -4.59 10.90
CA GLY A 39 7.62 -3.49 11.69
C GLY A 39 8.23 -2.11 11.39
N VAL A 40 8.82 -1.90 10.22
CA VAL A 40 9.48 -0.63 9.86
C VAL A 40 8.49 0.53 9.85
N PHE A 41 7.30 0.34 9.29
CA PHE A 41 6.29 1.40 9.18
C PHE A 41 5.73 1.83 10.53
N GLU A 42 5.52 0.88 11.44
CA GLU A 42 5.08 1.17 12.81
C GLU A 42 6.13 2.01 13.56
N ARG A 43 7.39 1.59 13.52
CA ARG A 43 8.48 2.36 14.14
C ARG A 43 8.68 3.73 13.50
N PHE A 44 8.49 3.83 12.18
CA PHE A 44 8.53 5.11 11.47
C PHE A 44 7.40 6.02 11.93
N TRP A 45 6.18 5.50 12.06
CA TRP A 45 5.03 6.25 12.56
C TRP A 45 5.22 6.74 14.01
N GLN A 46 5.67 5.87 14.91
CA GLN A 46 5.97 6.25 16.31
C GLN A 46 7.02 7.36 16.38
N LYS A 47 8.11 7.25 15.60
CA LYS A 47 9.14 8.30 15.52
C LYS A 47 8.60 9.60 14.94
N GLY A 48 7.73 9.52 13.94
CA GLY A 48 7.06 10.69 13.36
C GLY A 48 6.17 11.39 14.38
N LEU A 49 5.41 10.63 15.18
CA LEU A 49 4.56 11.17 16.23
C LEU A 49 5.36 11.98 17.27
N LEU A 50 6.45 11.41 17.78
CA LEU A 50 7.35 12.07 18.73
C LEU A 50 8.01 13.32 18.13
N ALA A 51 8.37 13.28 16.85
CA ALA A 51 8.93 14.43 16.16
C ALA A 51 7.88 15.55 16.00
N CYS A 52 6.63 15.21 15.68
CA CYS A 52 5.55 16.19 15.57
C CYS A 52 5.16 16.80 16.92
N GLU A 53 5.22 16.02 18.01
CA GLU A 53 5.03 16.54 19.38
C GLU A 53 6.05 17.64 19.70
N HIS A 54 7.32 17.42 19.37
CA HIS A 54 8.38 18.43 19.58
C HIS A 54 8.19 19.71 18.74
N LEU A 55 7.41 19.63 17.66
CA LEU A 55 7.17 20.75 16.75
C LEU A 55 5.85 21.47 17.02
N ASP A 56 5.16 21.15 18.13
CA ASP A 56 3.77 21.60 18.40
C ASP A 56 2.82 21.32 17.22
N GLY A 57 3.11 20.27 16.43
CA GLY A 57 2.41 19.96 15.19
C GLY A 57 1.14 19.14 15.39
N ILE A 58 0.82 18.76 16.63
CA ILE A 58 -0.36 17.96 16.99
C ILE A 58 -1.15 18.70 18.08
N ASP A 59 -2.37 19.10 17.74
CA ASP A 59 -3.35 19.53 18.73
C ASP A 59 -4.05 18.30 19.32
N TRP A 60 -3.66 17.93 20.55
CA TRP A 60 -4.22 16.77 21.26
C TRP A 60 -5.63 17.00 21.81
N SER A 61 -6.12 18.25 21.83
CA SER A 61 -7.50 18.55 22.27
C SER A 61 -8.55 18.15 21.23
N TRP A 62 -8.11 17.90 20.00
CA TRP A 62 -8.97 17.63 18.87
C TRP A 62 -8.59 16.35 18.14
N LEU A 63 -9.58 15.50 17.84
CA LEU A 63 -9.39 14.26 17.11
C LEU A 63 -10.22 14.30 15.82
N SER A 64 -9.56 14.16 14.67
CA SER A 64 -10.21 13.85 13.40
C SER A 64 -10.17 12.35 13.15
N MET A 65 -11.32 11.75 12.86
CA MET A 65 -11.41 10.37 12.42
C MET A 65 -12.04 10.35 11.03
N ASP A 66 -11.25 9.98 10.02
CA ASP A 66 -11.77 9.68 8.69
C ASP A 66 -11.98 8.16 8.55
N GLY A 67 -13.14 7.77 8.04
CA GLY A 67 -13.54 6.37 7.89
C GLY A 67 -14.03 6.12 6.47
N CYS A 68 -13.37 5.23 5.75
CA CYS A 68 -13.88 4.76 4.47
C CYS A 68 -15.03 3.77 4.69
N MET A 69 -16.28 4.22 4.58
CA MET A 69 -17.44 3.32 4.56
C MET A 69 -17.55 2.64 3.19
N THR A 70 -16.77 1.58 2.94
CA THR A 70 -17.04 0.71 1.80
C THR A 70 -18.34 -0.05 2.07
N LYS A 71 -19.33 0.05 1.16
CA LYS A 71 -20.53 -0.79 1.26
C LYS A 71 -20.12 -2.25 1.39
N SER A 72 -20.78 -2.97 2.32
CA SER A 72 -20.68 -4.43 2.40
C SER A 72 -20.87 -5.02 1.00
N PRO A 73 -19.97 -5.89 0.50
CA PRO A 73 -20.22 -6.63 -0.72
C PRO A 73 -21.55 -7.35 -0.51
N LEU A 74 -22.57 -6.94 -1.26
CA LEU A 74 -23.90 -7.53 -1.18
C LEU A 74 -23.74 -9.06 -1.16
N SER A 75 -24.30 -9.68 -0.11
CA SER A 75 -24.34 -11.13 0.11
C SER A 75 -24.69 -11.86 -1.19
N GLY A 76 -23.99 -12.96 -1.43
CA GLY A 76 -23.72 -13.49 -2.76
C GLY A 76 -24.92 -13.85 -3.62
N THR A 77 -24.74 -13.68 -4.93
CA THR A 77 -25.10 -14.66 -5.99
C THR A 77 -24.61 -14.13 -7.34
N LYS A 78 -23.30 -14.20 -7.60
CA LYS A 78 -22.82 -14.34 -8.99
C LYS A 78 -21.95 -15.57 -9.05
N LYS A 79 -22.47 -16.62 -9.71
CA LYS A 79 -21.68 -17.77 -10.12
C LYS A 79 -20.50 -17.22 -10.94
N GLN A 80 -19.28 -17.39 -10.45
CA GLN A 80 -18.09 -17.16 -11.25
C GLN A 80 -18.13 -18.16 -12.41
N ALA A 81 -18.26 -17.67 -13.64
CA ALA A 81 -18.02 -18.50 -14.81
C ALA A 81 -16.54 -18.91 -14.79
N ALA A 82 -16.27 -20.20 -15.00
CA ALA A 82 -14.91 -20.72 -15.05
C ALA A 82 -14.12 -19.99 -16.13
N THR A 83 -13.06 -19.30 -15.74
CA THR A 83 -12.14 -18.65 -16.67
C THR A 83 -11.22 -19.72 -17.25
N PRO A 84 -11.14 -19.91 -18.58
CA PRO A 84 -10.19 -20.85 -19.16
C PRO A 84 -8.77 -20.39 -18.84
N ARG A 85 -7.94 -21.30 -18.32
CA ARG A 85 -6.52 -21.06 -18.12
C ARG A 85 -5.86 -21.03 -19.50
N SER A 86 -5.40 -19.86 -19.96
CA SER A 86 -4.54 -19.78 -21.14
C SER A 86 -3.20 -20.39 -20.78
N GLU A 87 -2.93 -21.60 -21.28
CA GLU A 87 -1.60 -22.19 -21.23
C GLU A 87 -0.62 -21.31 -22.00
N GLY A 88 0.53 -21.05 -21.38
CA GLY A 88 1.53 -20.13 -21.91
C GLY A 88 2.03 -20.58 -23.28
N HIS A 89 2.09 -19.63 -24.21
CA HIS A 89 2.73 -19.80 -25.50
C HIS A 89 4.23 -20.07 -25.28
N LYS A 90 4.67 -21.31 -25.50
CA LYS A 90 6.09 -21.64 -25.62
C LYS A 90 6.60 -21.11 -26.97
N ALA A 91 7.66 -20.32 -26.92
CA ALA A 91 8.59 -20.12 -28.02
C ALA A 91 9.93 -20.74 -27.61
#